data_AF-A0A3L7SI05-F1
#
_entry.id   AF-A0A3L7SI05-F1
#
_cell.length_a   1.000
_cell.length_b   1.000
_cell.length_c   1.000
_cell.angle_alpha   90.00
_cell.angle_beta   90.00
_cell.angle_gamma   90.00
#
_symmetry.space_group_name_H-M   'P 1'
#
loop_
_entity.id
_entity.type
_entity.pdbx_description
1 polymer ?
#
loop_
_entity_poly.entity_id
_entity_poly.type
_entity_poly.pdbx_seq_one_letter_code
_entity_poly.pdbx_strand_id
1 'polypeptide(L)'
;HLSAYRLHTHFEVLSGKAVRIDATSAAPKGDADERAVLQRTIEADRCYVLDRGYISYQLWNAINAAGSSYVCRSSDRTLATVTHVNDLTDADRAANVISDEIVDLGWKAKHRTRPDHSVRLVCVAVKPHESSRGTLGPHCDGVLRLVTNRLDLPAELIAEMYRLRWVIEMFFRTFKQLLGCGHLFSDKHNGVEIQAYCAMIVCMLILIYTGEKPNRAMYQMVWYYLIGLASLKELEAFIRTRR
;
A
#
# COMPACT_ATOMS: atom_id res chain seq x y z
N HIS A 1 -26.49 7.62 14.42
CA HIS A 1 -25.08 7.92 14.07
C HIS A 1 -24.59 6.82 13.14
N LEU A 2 -24.16 7.13 11.92
CA LEU A 2 -23.50 6.14 11.05
C LEU A 2 -22.04 6.03 11.51
N SER A 3 -21.71 4.96 12.21
CA SER A 3 -20.34 4.66 12.63
C SER A 3 -19.55 4.23 11.40
N ALA A 4 -18.62 5.08 10.95
CA ALA A 4 -17.66 4.72 9.91
C ALA A 4 -16.33 4.32 10.56
N TYR A 5 -15.69 3.30 9.98
CA TYR A 5 -14.41 2.77 10.45
C TYR A 5 -13.37 2.81 9.33
N ARG A 6 -12.11 2.93 9.74
CA ARG A 6 -10.94 2.81 8.85
C ARG A 6 -10.19 1.54 9.21
N LEU A 7 -9.79 0.79 8.19
CA LEU A 7 -8.97 -0.41 8.36
C LEU A 7 -7.54 -0.09 7.96
N HIS A 8 -6.60 -0.30 8.88
CA HIS A 8 -5.17 -0.16 8.65
C HIS A 8 -4.58 -1.54 8.47
N THR A 9 -3.83 -1.79 7.40
CA THR A 9 -3.42 -3.15 7.02
C THR A 9 -1.95 -3.22 6.68
N HIS A 10 -1.23 -4.16 7.29
CA HIS A 10 0.06 -4.61 6.78
C HIS A 10 -0.19 -5.69 5.74
N PHE A 11 0.25 -5.43 4.51
CA PHE A 11 0.07 -6.32 3.38
C PHE A 11 1.43 -6.68 2.78
N GLU A 12 1.76 -7.96 2.82
CA GLU A 12 2.95 -8.49 2.17
C GLU A 12 2.70 -8.61 0.66
N VAL A 13 3.27 -7.68 -0.08
CA VAL A 13 3.01 -7.47 -1.51
C VAL A 13 3.36 -8.69 -2.36
N LEU A 14 4.49 -9.35 -2.06
CA LEU A 14 4.99 -10.50 -2.82
C LEU A 14 4.19 -11.77 -2.56
N SER A 15 3.82 -12.03 -1.29
CA SER A 15 3.05 -13.21 -0.90
C SER A 15 1.54 -13.02 -1.07
N GLY A 16 1.07 -11.77 -1.25
CA GLY A 16 -0.34 -11.43 -1.41
C GLY A 16 -1.14 -11.53 -0.11
N LYS A 17 -0.49 -11.50 1.06
CA LYS A 17 -1.09 -11.76 2.37
C LYS A 17 -1.31 -10.47 3.16
N ALA A 18 -2.50 -10.29 3.72
CA ALA A 18 -2.69 -9.33 4.82
C ALA A 18 -2.22 -9.99 6.11
N VAL A 19 -1.18 -9.47 6.75
CA VAL A 19 -0.61 -10.06 7.99
C VAL A 19 -1.12 -9.39 9.26
N ARG A 20 -1.73 -8.21 9.13
CA ARG A 20 -2.26 -7.42 10.23
C ARG A 20 -3.39 -6.51 9.76
N ILE A 21 -4.47 -6.38 10.53
CA ILE A 21 -5.56 -5.44 10.29
C ILE A 21 -6.00 -4.81 11.62
N ASP A 22 -6.01 -3.47 11.70
CA ASP A 22 -6.65 -2.73 12.80
C ASP A 22 -7.86 -1.96 12.31
N ALA A 23 -8.91 -1.92 13.12
CA ALA A 23 -9.99 -0.95 12.94
C ALA A 23 -9.69 0.30 13.79
N THR A 24 -9.92 1.49 13.24
CA THR A 24 -10.02 2.74 14.02
C THR A 24 -11.28 3.48 13.62
N SER A 25 -11.63 4.54 14.36
CA SER A 25 -12.66 5.47 13.92
C SER A 25 -12.31 6.06 12.54
N ALA A 26 -13.31 6.43 11.75
CA ALA A 26 -13.09 7.00 10.42
C ALA A 26 -12.44 8.40 10.44
N ALA A 27 -12.44 9.09 11.59
CA ALA A 27 -11.84 10.40 11.72
C ALA A 27 -10.31 10.27 11.87
N PRO A 28 -9.50 10.74 10.91
CA PRO A 28 -8.05 10.58 10.93
C PRO A 28 -7.40 11.63 11.83
N LYS A 29 -7.55 11.47 13.15
CA LYS A 29 -6.95 12.37 14.16
C LYS A 29 -6.33 11.56 15.28
N GLY A 30 -5.23 12.08 15.85
CA GLY A 30 -4.52 11.44 16.97
C GLY A 30 -4.15 10.00 16.63
N ASP A 31 -4.52 9.07 17.49
CA ASP A 31 -4.18 7.64 17.37
C ASP A 31 -4.84 6.95 16.16
N ALA A 32 -5.86 7.56 15.54
CA ALA A 32 -6.50 7.08 14.33
C ALA A 32 -5.88 7.63 13.03
N ASP A 33 -4.89 8.53 13.12
CA ASP A 33 -4.10 8.98 11.97
C ASP A 33 -3.27 7.81 11.41
N GLU A 34 -3.29 7.63 10.09
CA GLU A 34 -2.62 6.51 9.40
C GLU A 34 -1.12 6.44 9.70
N ARG A 35 -0.46 7.60 9.85
CA ARG A 35 0.97 7.65 10.16
C ARG A 35 1.23 7.26 11.61
N ALA A 36 0.36 7.71 12.53
CA ALA A 36 0.42 7.30 13.92
C ALA A 36 0.18 5.79 14.07
N VAL A 37 -0.72 5.22 13.26
CA VAL A 37 -0.97 3.76 13.22
C VAL A 37 0.24 3.01 12.74
N LEU A 38 0.78 3.39 11.59
CA LEU A 38 1.95 2.71 11.07
C LEU A 38 3.13 2.84 12.03
N GLN A 39 3.38 4.02 12.60
CA GLN A 39 4.50 4.26 13.51
C GLN A 39 4.51 3.35 14.73
N ARG A 40 3.34 3.08 15.34
CA ARG A 40 3.25 2.19 16.51
C ARG A 40 3.38 0.70 16.16
N THR A 41 3.27 0.35 14.89
CA THR A 41 3.27 -1.05 14.45
C THR A 41 4.41 -1.40 13.53
N ILE A 42 5.44 -0.54 13.45
CA ILE A 42 6.65 -0.82 12.68
C ILE A 42 7.25 -2.15 13.17
N GLU A 43 7.57 -3.02 12.22
CA GLU A 43 8.32 -4.24 12.39
C GLU A 43 9.75 -4.00 11.87
N ALA A 44 10.73 -4.65 12.49
CA ALA A 44 12.10 -4.66 12.01
C ALA A 44 12.24 -5.51 10.73
N ASP A 45 13.29 -5.27 9.96
CA ASP A 45 13.62 -6.02 8.74
C ASP A 45 12.50 -6.05 7.68
N ARG A 46 11.81 -4.92 7.51
CA ARG A 46 10.78 -4.72 6.49
C ARG A 46 11.15 -3.58 5.53
N CYS A 47 10.60 -3.62 4.31
CA CYS A 47 10.58 -2.47 3.42
C CYS A 47 9.14 -2.01 3.14
N TYR A 48 8.78 -0.84 3.67
CA TYR A 48 7.43 -0.29 3.58
C TYR A 48 7.21 0.50 2.29
N VAL A 49 6.22 0.11 1.48
CA VAL A 49 5.80 0.87 0.29
C VAL A 49 4.63 1.78 0.66
N LEU A 50 4.85 3.10 0.62
CA LEU A 50 3.97 4.10 1.22
C LEU A 50 3.48 5.13 0.20
N ASP A 51 2.20 5.51 0.28
CA ASP A 51 1.63 6.56 -0.57
C ASP A 51 1.86 7.99 0.00
N ARG A 52 1.49 9.02 -0.77
CA ARG A 52 1.67 10.44 -0.45
C ARG A 52 1.08 10.86 0.90
N GLY A 53 0.03 10.17 1.37
CA GLY A 53 -0.58 10.41 2.69
C GLY A 53 0.35 10.11 3.88
N TYR A 54 1.38 9.29 3.67
CA TYR A 54 2.32 8.86 4.70
C TYR A 54 3.60 9.72 4.77
N ILE A 55 3.68 10.82 4.03
CA ILE A 55 4.85 11.72 4.09
C ILE A 55 4.96 12.30 5.51
N SER A 56 5.98 11.85 6.24
CA SER A 56 6.33 12.34 7.59
C SER A 56 7.77 11.97 7.91
N TYR A 57 8.62 12.96 8.16
CA TYR A 57 10.02 12.71 8.52
C TYR A 57 10.15 11.95 9.84
N GLN A 58 9.23 12.17 10.80
CA GLN A 58 9.20 11.42 12.05
C GLN A 58 8.92 9.93 11.81
N LEU A 59 7.98 9.62 10.89
CA LEU A 59 7.67 8.24 10.54
C LEU A 59 8.86 7.58 9.83
N TRP A 60 9.50 8.28 8.91
CA TRP A 60 10.69 7.76 8.20
C TRP A 60 11.85 7.48 9.15
N ASN A 61 12.11 8.38 10.11
CA ASN A 61 13.12 8.16 11.14
C ASN A 61 12.76 6.98 12.03
N ALA A 62 11.48 6.81 12.39
CA ALA A 62 11.03 5.65 13.16
C ALA A 62 11.22 4.33 12.39
N ILE A 63 10.92 4.31 11.09
CA ILE A 63 11.15 3.13 10.22
C ILE A 63 12.64 2.81 10.15
N ASN A 64 13.47 3.82 9.93
CA ASN A 64 14.93 3.66 9.87
C ASN A 64 15.50 3.18 11.22
N ALA A 65 15.05 3.75 12.34
CA ALA A 65 15.47 3.37 13.69
C ALA A 65 15.09 1.92 14.05
N ALA A 66 14.01 1.39 13.47
CA ALA A 66 13.62 -0.01 13.63
C ALA A 66 14.47 -0.99 12.80
N GLY A 67 15.47 -0.51 12.05
CA GLY A 67 16.23 -1.33 11.10
C GLY A 67 15.43 -1.70 9.84
N SER A 68 14.39 -0.93 9.54
CA SER A 68 13.53 -1.12 8.39
C SER A 68 13.76 -0.01 7.36
N SER A 69 13.18 -0.19 6.18
CA SER A 69 13.32 0.71 5.05
C SER A 69 11.97 1.13 4.50
N TYR A 70 11.96 2.16 3.66
CA TYR A 70 10.72 2.64 3.04
C TYR A 70 10.93 3.07 1.59
N VAL A 71 9.88 2.99 0.78
CA VAL A 71 9.72 3.64 -0.52
C VAL A 71 8.42 4.43 -0.45
N CYS A 72 8.52 5.75 -0.33
CA CYS A 72 7.38 6.63 -0.14
C CYS A 72 7.19 7.57 -1.32
N ARG A 73 5.97 7.62 -1.88
CA ARG A 73 5.64 8.63 -2.90
C ARG A 73 5.64 10.01 -2.27
N SER A 74 6.43 10.90 -2.85
CA SER A 74 6.48 12.29 -2.42
C SER A 74 5.51 13.19 -3.20
N SER A 75 5.39 14.44 -2.76
CA SER A 75 4.60 15.45 -3.48
C SER A 75 5.38 16.04 -4.65
N ASP A 76 4.67 16.65 -5.59
CA ASP A 76 5.26 17.29 -6.77
C ASP A 76 6.02 18.58 -6.38
N ARG A 77 5.82 19.05 -5.14
CA ARG A 77 6.48 20.22 -4.53
C ARG A 77 7.61 19.83 -3.58
N THR A 78 8.17 18.64 -3.74
CA THR A 78 9.29 18.21 -2.90
C THR A 78 10.50 19.08 -3.21
N LEU A 79 10.83 19.97 -2.28
CA LEU A 79 12.07 20.74 -2.32
C LEU A 79 13.16 19.86 -1.71
N ALA A 80 14.21 19.65 -2.49
CA ALA A 80 15.33 18.79 -2.14
C ALA A 80 16.60 19.44 -2.67
N THR A 81 17.65 19.49 -1.86
CA THR A 81 18.98 19.87 -2.30
C THR A 81 19.72 18.61 -2.70
N VAL A 82 20.04 18.48 -3.98
CA VAL A 82 20.81 17.35 -4.50
C VAL A 82 22.23 17.41 -3.95
N THR A 83 22.67 16.32 -3.33
CA THR A 83 24.04 16.17 -2.80
C THR A 83 24.88 15.28 -3.70
N HIS A 84 24.26 14.29 -4.34
CA HIS A 84 24.90 13.40 -5.29
C HIS A 84 23.89 12.93 -6.34
N VAL A 85 24.34 12.75 -7.58
CA VAL A 85 23.54 12.20 -8.70
C VAL A 85 24.16 10.86 -9.07
N ASN A 86 23.35 9.80 -9.05
CA ASN A 86 23.77 8.48 -9.50
C ASN A 86 23.61 8.38 -11.02
N ASP A 87 24.52 7.65 -11.67
CA ASP A 87 24.39 7.32 -13.08
C ASP A 87 23.26 6.31 -13.29
N LEU A 88 22.41 6.57 -14.29
CA LEU A 88 21.33 5.66 -14.66
C LEU A 88 21.82 4.56 -15.59
N THR A 89 21.56 3.31 -15.20
CA THR A 89 21.81 2.11 -16.01
C THR A 89 20.79 1.98 -17.16
N ASP A 90 21.03 1.05 -18.08
CA ASP A 90 20.07 0.75 -19.14
C ASP A 90 18.75 0.18 -18.59
N ALA A 91 18.81 -0.57 -17.48
CA ALA A 91 17.64 -1.10 -16.80
C ALA A 91 16.79 0.02 -16.18
N ASP A 92 17.44 1.01 -15.57
CA ASP A 92 16.78 2.22 -15.03
C ASP A 92 16.02 2.96 -16.13
N ARG A 93 16.68 3.19 -17.27
CA ARG A 93 16.06 3.86 -18.43
C ARG A 93 14.90 3.06 -18.99
N ALA A 94 15.02 1.74 -19.07
CA ALA A 94 13.94 0.85 -19.51
C ALA A 94 12.73 0.89 -18.54
N ALA A 95 12.96 1.10 -17.25
CA ALA A 95 11.92 1.31 -16.25
C ALA A 95 11.38 2.76 -16.22
N ASN A 96 11.80 3.62 -17.14
CA ASN A 96 11.47 5.06 -17.23
C ASN A 96 11.96 5.88 -16.04
N VAL A 97 13.03 5.45 -15.35
CA VAL A 97 13.72 6.29 -14.37
C VAL A 97 14.37 7.45 -15.12
N ILE A 98 14.10 8.67 -14.66
CA ILE A 98 14.61 9.92 -15.26
C ILE A 98 15.69 10.58 -14.40
N SER A 99 15.67 10.36 -13.08
CA SER A 99 16.76 10.75 -12.20
C SER A 99 16.83 9.85 -10.97
N ASP A 100 18.05 9.71 -10.44
CA ASP A 100 18.34 9.01 -9.21
C ASP A 100 19.38 9.80 -8.42
N GLU A 101 18.96 10.33 -7.27
CA GLU A 101 19.69 11.37 -6.56
C GLU A 101 19.73 11.10 -5.06
N ILE A 102 20.86 11.34 -4.40
CA ILE A 102 20.93 11.46 -2.94
C ILE A 102 20.68 12.92 -2.59
N VAL A 103 19.72 13.15 -1.70
CA VAL A 103 19.20 14.49 -1.43
C VAL A 103 19.13 14.82 0.06
N ASP A 104 19.30 16.10 0.37
CA ASP A 104 18.87 16.69 1.63
C ASP A 104 17.49 17.32 1.43
N LEU A 105 16.47 16.79 2.11
CA LEU A 105 15.10 17.30 2.03
C LEU A 105 14.87 18.58 2.85
N GLY A 106 15.93 19.08 3.49
CA GLY A 106 15.93 20.33 4.24
C GLY A 106 15.00 20.31 5.44
N TRP A 107 14.77 21.50 5.99
CA TRP A 107 13.95 21.68 7.18
C TRP A 107 12.51 22.05 6.81
N LYS A 108 11.53 21.31 7.32
CA LYS A 108 10.12 21.74 7.30
C LYS A 108 9.76 22.42 8.60
N ALA A 109 9.40 23.70 8.52
CA ALA A 109 9.11 24.52 9.69
C ALA A 109 8.03 23.98 10.62
N LYS A 110 7.04 23.27 10.06
CA LYS A 110 5.97 22.63 10.82
C LYS A 110 6.38 21.35 11.57
N HIS A 111 7.52 20.74 11.24
CA HIS A 111 7.89 19.43 11.78
C HIS A 111 9.05 19.45 12.76
N ARG A 112 9.83 20.55 12.85
CA ARG A 112 11.05 20.65 13.69
C ARG A 112 12.00 19.44 13.58
N THR A 113 11.83 18.61 12.56
CA THR A 113 12.44 17.29 12.41
C THR A 113 12.92 17.24 10.96
N ARG A 114 14.04 16.56 10.73
CA ARG A 114 14.57 16.21 9.42
C ARG A 114 14.84 14.71 9.40
N PRO A 115 14.93 14.08 8.22
CA PRO A 115 15.51 12.75 8.10
C PRO A 115 16.88 12.70 8.80
N ASP A 116 17.10 11.69 9.64
CA ASP A 116 18.35 11.47 10.39
C ASP A 116 19.29 10.44 9.72
N HIS A 117 18.98 10.09 8.49
CA HIS A 117 19.67 9.13 7.64
C HIS A 117 19.73 9.66 6.21
N SER A 118 20.59 9.07 5.39
CA SER A 118 20.69 9.43 3.97
C SER A 118 19.38 9.13 3.25
N VAL A 119 18.93 10.10 2.45
CA VAL A 119 17.69 10.01 1.69
C VAL A 119 18.00 10.02 0.20
N ARG A 120 17.37 9.12 -0.53
CA ARG A 120 17.43 9.01 -1.99
C ARG A 120 16.10 9.37 -2.60
N LEU A 121 16.15 10.13 -3.69
CA LEU A 121 15.02 10.55 -4.51
C LEU A 121 15.17 9.92 -5.90
N VAL A 122 14.26 9.01 -6.23
CA VAL A 122 14.14 8.41 -7.55
C VAL A 122 12.95 9.03 -8.26
N CYS A 123 13.18 9.61 -9.44
CA CYS A 123 12.13 10.16 -10.29
C CYS A 123 11.87 9.20 -11.46
N VAL A 124 10.59 8.86 -11.66
CA VAL A 124 10.15 7.95 -12.72
C VAL A 124 9.13 8.67 -13.60
N ALA A 125 9.35 8.68 -14.92
CA ALA A 125 8.38 9.20 -15.86
C ALA A 125 7.15 8.30 -15.91
N VAL A 126 5.98 8.91 -15.75
CA VAL A 126 4.68 8.26 -15.82
C VAL A 126 3.81 9.01 -16.81
N LYS A 127 2.85 8.30 -17.44
CA LYS A 127 1.90 8.96 -18.33
C LYS A 127 1.16 10.06 -17.54
N PRO A 128 1.15 11.31 -18.01
CA PRO A 128 0.38 12.37 -17.38
C PRO A 128 -1.09 11.94 -17.32
N HIS A 129 -1.69 12.09 -16.14
CA HIS A 129 -3.15 11.96 -16.03
C HIS A 129 -3.75 13.34 -16.30
N GLU A 130 -4.16 13.58 -17.55
CA GLU A 130 -4.97 14.75 -17.87
C GLU A 130 -6.38 14.58 -17.29
N SER A 131 -6.83 15.56 -16.52
CA SER A 131 -8.14 15.56 -15.86
C SER A 131 -9.24 15.69 -16.91
N SER A 132 -9.70 14.59 -17.48
CA SER A 132 -10.67 14.65 -18.57
C SER A 132 -12.08 15.08 -18.13
N ARG A 133 -12.49 14.90 -16.86
CA ARG A 133 -13.90 15.11 -16.45
C ARG A 133 -14.13 15.54 -14.99
N GLY A 134 -13.40 16.54 -14.49
CA GLY A 134 -13.75 17.28 -13.26
C GLY A 134 -13.88 16.46 -11.96
N THR A 135 -13.55 15.16 -12.00
CA THR A 135 -13.71 14.23 -10.89
C THR A 135 -12.44 13.37 -10.82
N LEU A 136 -11.67 13.59 -9.74
CA LEU A 136 -10.57 12.79 -9.18
C LEU A 136 -9.14 12.95 -9.74
N GLY A 137 -8.22 13.22 -8.80
CA GLY A 137 -6.76 13.14 -8.92
C GLY A 137 -6.07 14.52 -8.78
N PRO A 138 -5.19 14.75 -7.78
CA PRO A 138 -4.33 15.94 -7.82
C PRO A 138 -3.46 15.90 -9.09
N HIS A 139 -3.27 17.08 -9.72
CA HIS A 139 -2.45 17.24 -10.92
C HIS A 139 -1.11 16.51 -10.78
N CYS A 140 -0.81 15.60 -11.70
CA CYS A 140 0.49 14.93 -11.79
C CYS A 140 1.20 15.50 -13.01
N ASP A 141 2.39 16.04 -12.81
CA ASP A 141 3.25 16.61 -13.85
C ASP A 141 3.92 15.56 -14.75
N GLY A 142 3.42 14.32 -14.75
CA GLY A 142 4.02 13.19 -15.45
C GLY A 142 5.26 12.61 -14.75
N VAL A 143 5.58 13.03 -13.53
CA VAL A 143 6.74 12.52 -12.78
C VAL A 143 6.31 11.96 -11.43
N LEU A 144 6.55 10.66 -11.25
CA LEU A 144 6.44 9.98 -9.97
C LEU A 144 7.75 10.17 -9.19
N ARG A 145 7.66 10.79 -8.01
CA ARG A 145 8.80 11.04 -7.12
C ARG A 145 8.75 10.06 -5.96
N LEU A 146 9.78 9.22 -5.82
CA LEU A 146 9.89 8.19 -4.78
C LEU A 146 11.05 8.53 -3.86
N VAL A 147 10.77 8.63 -2.57
CA VAL A 147 11.76 8.90 -1.52
C VAL A 147 12.02 7.61 -0.76
N THR A 148 13.29 7.26 -0.57
CA THR A 148 13.69 6.02 0.10
C THR A 148 14.98 6.19 0.91
N ASN A 149 15.17 5.34 1.92
CA ASN A 149 16.45 5.12 2.60
C ASN A 149 17.23 3.90 2.05
N ARG A 150 16.74 3.23 1.00
CA ARG A 150 17.47 2.16 0.30
C ARG A 150 18.44 2.75 -0.72
N LEU A 151 19.71 2.81 -0.33
CA LEU A 151 20.81 3.22 -1.22
C LEU A 151 21.43 2.05 -1.98
N ASP A 152 21.15 0.84 -1.53
CA ASP A 152 21.75 -0.42 -1.99
C ASP A 152 21.01 -1.08 -3.16
N LEU A 153 19.78 -0.63 -3.45
CA LEU A 153 18.96 -1.19 -4.51
C LEU A 153 19.13 -0.41 -5.82
N PRO A 154 19.10 -1.08 -6.98
CA PRO A 154 18.96 -0.40 -8.27
C PRO A 154 17.66 0.43 -8.37
N ALA A 155 17.65 1.53 -9.14
CA ALA A 155 16.54 2.48 -9.12
C ALA A 155 15.28 1.95 -9.83
N GLU A 156 15.45 1.08 -10.84
CA GLU A 156 14.38 0.28 -11.45
C GLU A 156 13.66 -0.59 -10.44
N LEU A 157 14.36 -1.17 -9.45
CA LEU A 157 13.70 -1.96 -8.41
C LEU A 157 12.89 -1.06 -7.47
N ILE A 158 13.37 0.13 -7.13
CA ILE A 158 12.58 1.11 -6.35
C ILE A 158 11.30 1.49 -7.10
N ALA A 159 11.38 1.71 -8.41
CA ALA A 159 10.22 1.98 -9.26
C ALA A 159 9.24 0.80 -9.27
N GLU A 160 9.73 -0.43 -9.45
CA GLU A 160 8.92 -1.65 -9.45
C GLU A 160 8.25 -1.92 -8.10
N MET A 161 8.97 -1.72 -6.98
CA MET A 161 8.40 -1.84 -5.63
C MET A 161 7.18 -0.93 -5.47
N TYR A 162 7.26 0.32 -5.93
CA TYR A 162 6.12 1.24 -5.86
C TYR A 162 5.00 0.86 -6.85
N ARG A 163 5.33 0.34 -8.04
CA ARG A 163 4.34 -0.17 -9.00
C ARG A 163 3.49 -1.28 -8.38
N LEU A 164 4.11 -2.17 -7.60
CA LEU A 164 3.43 -3.26 -6.89
C LEU A 164 2.49 -2.81 -5.77
N ARG A 165 2.49 -1.52 -5.37
CA ARG A 165 1.49 -0.94 -4.45
C ARG A 165 0.05 -1.21 -4.92
N TRP A 166 -0.22 -1.28 -6.23
CA TRP A 166 -1.55 -1.61 -6.76
C TRP A 166 -2.11 -2.95 -6.26
N VAL A 167 -1.26 -3.87 -5.80
CA VAL A 167 -1.71 -5.16 -5.25
C VAL A 167 -2.56 -4.97 -3.99
N ILE A 168 -2.21 -4.04 -3.10
CA ILE A 168 -3.01 -3.78 -1.89
C ILE A 168 -4.38 -3.17 -2.25
N GLU A 169 -4.46 -2.37 -3.30
CA GLU A 169 -5.74 -1.84 -3.79
C GLU A 169 -6.64 -2.96 -4.36
N MET A 170 -6.04 -3.91 -5.08
CA MET A 170 -6.75 -5.11 -5.56
C MET A 170 -7.26 -5.95 -4.38
N PHE A 171 -6.42 -6.14 -3.35
CA PHE A 171 -6.85 -6.79 -2.11
C PHE A 171 -8.04 -6.07 -1.48
N PHE A 172 -7.97 -4.76 -1.24
CA PHE A 172 -9.08 -4.02 -0.63
C PHE A 172 -10.35 -4.00 -1.46
N ARG A 173 -10.24 -4.03 -2.80
CA ARG A 173 -11.38 -4.18 -3.70
C ARG A 173 -12.10 -5.51 -3.46
N THR A 174 -11.36 -6.62 -3.34
CA THR A 174 -11.94 -7.92 -3.02
C THR A 174 -12.42 -7.99 -1.57
N PHE A 175 -11.65 -7.46 -0.63
CA PHE A 175 -11.98 -7.45 0.80
C PHE A 175 -13.29 -6.71 1.10
N LYS A 176 -13.53 -5.56 0.45
CA LYS A 176 -14.81 -4.83 0.58
C LYS A 176 -16.01 -5.59 0.02
N GLN A 177 -15.78 -6.42 -1.00
CA GLN A 177 -16.83 -7.30 -1.53
C GLN A 177 -17.13 -8.44 -0.56
N LEU A 178 -16.13 -8.99 0.12
CA LEU A 178 -16.32 -9.97 1.20
C LEU A 178 -17.13 -9.39 2.36
N LEU A 179 -16.88 -8.13 2.71
CA LEU A 179 -17.65 -7.43 3.74
C LEU A 179 -19.08 -7.04 3.31
N GLY A 180 -19.57 -7.46 2.14
CA GLY A 180 -20.94 -7.17 1.72
C GLY A 180 -21.16 -5.75 1.22
N CYS A 181 -20.12 -5.11 0.65
CA CYS A 181 -20.23 -3.83 -0.05
C CYS A 181 -20.83 -2.66 0.78
N GLY A 182 -20.27 -2.40 1.97
CA GLY A 182 -20.38 -1.10 2.64
C GLY A 182 -21.34 -0.99 3.82
N HIS A 183 -22.03 -2.08 4.19
CA HIS A 183 -22.83 -2.14 5.42
C HIS A 183 -22.19 -3.08 6.43
N LEU A 184 -21.74 -2.52 7.56
CA LEU A 184 -21.23 -3.30 8.68
C LEU A 184 -22.41 -4.01 9.37
N PHE A 185 -22.27 -5.30 9.71
CA PHE A 185 -23.32 -6.00 10.49
C PHE A 185 -23.42 -5.50 11.94
N SER A 186 -22.45 -4.70 12.39
CA SER A 186 -22.41 -4.12 13.74
C SER A 186 -21.77 -2.74 13.67
N ASP A 187 -22.29 -1.82 14.48
CA ASP A 187 -21.76 -0.47 14.67
C ASP A 187 -20.75 -0.39 15.84
N LYS A 188 -20.61 -1.47 16.62
CA LYS A 188 -19.65 -1.61 17.73
C LYS A 188 -18.28 -1.99 17.18
N HIS A 189 -17.24 -1.39 17.76
CA HIS A 189 -15.84 -1.60 17.36
C HIS A 189 -15.47 -3.09 17.25
N ASN A 190 -15.72 -3.86 18.31
CA ASN A 190 -15.42 -5.30 18.33
C ASN A 190 -16.16 -6.07 17.20
N GLY A 191 -17.38 -5.66 16.88
CA GLY A 191 -18.15 -6.28 15.80
C GLY A 191 -17.55 -6.01 14.42
N VAL A 192 -17.00 -4.81 14.22
CA VAL A 192 -16.26 -4.44 13.00
C VAL A 192 -14.94 -5.19 12.90
N GLU A 193 -14.19 -5.30 14.01
CA GLU A 193 -12.95 -6.07 14.04
C GLU A 193 -13.20 -7.55 13.71
N ILE A 194 -14.19 -8.18 14.35
CA ILE A 194 -14.55 -9.58 14.07
C ILE A 194 -14.90 -9.76 12.60
N GLN A 195 -15.69 -8.85 12.00
CA GLN A 195 -16.00 -8.91 10.57
C GLN A 195 -14.76 -8.80 9.70
N ALA A 196 -13.86 -7.87 10.02
CA ALA A 196 -12.61 -7.70 9.29
C ALA A 196 -11.71 -8.94 9.38
N TYR A 197 -11.59 -9.54 10.57
CA TYR A 197 -10.84 -10.79 10.78
C TYR A 197 -11.47 -11.96 10.02
N CYS A 198 -12.79 -12.13 10.06
CA CYS A 198 -13.49 -13.18 9.30
C CYS A 198 -13.25 -13.02 7.79
N ALA A 199 -13.37 -11.80 7.25
CA ALA A 199 -13.08 -11.53 5.83
C ALA A 199 -11.60 -11.83 5.48
N MET A 200 -10.67 -11.51 6.38
CA MET A 200 -9.25 -11.82 6.19
C MET A 200 -8.99 -13.33 6.18
N ILE A 201 -9.61 -14.08 7.09
CA ILE A 201 -9.53 -15.55 7.14
C ILE A 201 -10.04 -16.16 5.84
N VAL A 202 -11.19 -15.69 5.32
CA VAL A 202 -11.72 -16.14 4.03
C VAL A 202 -10.75 -15.84 2.89
N CYS A 203 -10.17 -14.63 2.83
CA CYS A 203 -9.12 -14.30 1.86
C CYS A 203 -7.93 -15.26 1.94
N MET A 204 -7.44 -15.54 3.15
CA MET A 204 -6.31 -16.45 3.36
C MET A 204 -6.63 -17.89 2.96
N LEU A 205 -7.82 -18.39 3.28
CA LEU A 205 -8.26 -19.74 2.91
C LEU A 205 -8.34 -19.89 1.38
N ILE A 206 -8.87 -18.88 0.67
CA ILE A 206 -8.86 -18.86 -0.79
C ILE A 206 -7.42 -18.90 -1.29
N LEU A 207 -6.54 -18.04 -0.78
CA LEU A 207 -5.14 -18.00 -1.19
C LEU A 207 -4.40 -19.32 -0.97
N ILE A 208 -4.60 -19.96 0.19
CA ILE A 208 -3.96 -21.24 0.54
C ILE A 208 -4.50 -22.37 -0.35
N TYR A 209 -5.80 -22.42 -0.60
CA TYR A 209 -6.43 -23.50 -1.36
C TYR A 209 -6.14 -23.38 -2.87
N THR A 210 -6.22 -22.18 -3.42
CA THR A 210 -6.04 -21.96 -4.87
C THR A 210 -4.57 -21.79 -5.25
N GLY A 211 -3.75 -21.19 -4.36
CA GLY A 211 -2.43 -20.66 -4.67
C GLY A 211 -2.48 -19.27 -5.33
N GLU A 212 -3.68 -18.72 -5.53
CA GLU A 212 -3.95 -17.51 -6.30
C GLU A 212 -4.50 -16.38 -5.43
N LYS A 213 -4.23 -15.14 -5.86
CA LYS A 213 -4.75 -13.95 -5.16
C LYS A 213 -6.29 -13.96 -5.18
N PRO A 214 -6.96 -13.78 -4.02
CA PRO A 214 -8.42 -13.74 -3.97
C PRO A 214 -8.97 -12.70 -4.92
N ASN A 215 -9.99 -13.09 -5.70
CA ASN A 215 -10.73 -12.19 -6.57
C ASN A 215 -12.24 -12.42 -6.44
N ARG A 216 -13.03 -11.50 -7.02
CA ARG A 216 -14.49 -11.52 -6.93
C ARG A 216 -15.11 -12.85 -7.34
N ALA A 217 -14.62 -13.43 -8.42
CA ALA A 217 -15.22 -14.62 -9.01
C ALA A 217 -14.91 -15.88 -8.16
N MET A 218 -13.71 -15.98 -7.59
CA MET A 218 -13.37 -17.02 -6.62
C MET A 218 -14.27 -16.95 -5.38
N TYR A 219 -14.46 -15.76 -4.83
CA TYR A 219 -15.38 -15.58 -3.72
C TYR A 219 -16.80 -16.02 -4.08
N GLN A 220 -17.33 -15.56 -5.23
CA GLN A 220 -18.68 -15.93 -5.67
C GLN A 220 -18.83 -17.44 -5.83
N MET A 221 -17.83 -18.13 -6.38
CA MET A 221 -17.87 -19.57 -6.55
C MET A 221 -17.83 -20.32 -5.21
N VAL A 222 -17.00 -19.86 -4.26
CA VAL A 222 -16.98 -20.40 -2.89
C VAL A 222 -18.32 -20.14 -2.20
N TRP A 223 -18.90 -18.95 -2.36
CA TRP A 223 -20.21 -18.62 -1.82
C TRP A 223 -21.29 -19.52 -2.39
N TYR A 224 -21.35 -19.71 -3.71
CA TYR A 224 -22.29 -20.63 -4.37
C TYR A 224 -22.15 -22.06 -3.86
N TYR A 225 -20.94 -22.53 -3.62
CA TYR A 225 -20.72 -23.82 -2.99
C TYR A 225 -21.30 -23.88 -1.57
N LEU A 226 -21.01 -22.88 -0.73
CA LEU A 226 -21.48 -22.83 0.66
C LEU A 226 -23.01 -22.77 0.79
N ILE A 227 -23.70 -22.11 -0.16
CA ILE A 227 -25.17 -22.04 -0.17
C ILE A 227 -25.83 -23.14 -1.01
N GLY A 228 -25.05 -24.11 -1.50
CA GLY A 228 -25.55 -25.26 -2.27
C GLY A 228 -25.96 -24.98 -3.72
N LEU A 229 -25.62 -23.81 -4.26
CA LEU A 229 -25.84 -23.46 -5.67
C LEU A 229 -24.76 -24.01 -6.62
N ALA A 230 -23.61 -24.42 -6.09
CA ALA A 230 -22.55 -25.09 -6.85
C ALA A 230 -22.08 -26.34 -6.10
N SER A 231 -21.75 -27.39 -6.84
CA SER A 231 -21.10 -28.58 -6.30
C SER A 231 -19.61 -28.34 -6.04
N LEU A 232 -19.00 -29.16 -5.19
CA LEU A 232 -17.54 -29.14 -4.98
C LEU A 232 -16.78 -29.33 -6.30
N LYS A 233 -17.29 -30.21 -7.18
CA LYS A 233 -16.68 -30.48 -8.50
C LYS A 233 -16.67 -29.24 -9.39
N GLU A 234 -17.73 -28.44 -9.39
CA GLU A 234 -17.80 -27.19 -10.15
C GLU A 234 -16.87 -26.13 -9.57
N LEU A 235 -16.78 -26.01 -8.24
CA LEU A 235 -15.82 -25.12 -7.57
C LEU A 235 -14.38 -25.49 -7.92
N GLU A 236 -14.03 -26.78 -7.84
CA GLU A 236 -12.69 -27.27 -8.19
C GLU A 236 -12.38 -27.06 -9.68
N ALA A 237 -13.34 -27.31 -10.58
CA ALA A 237 -13.17 -27.06 -12.00
C ALA A 237 -12.93 -25.57 -12.28
N PHE A 238 -13.68 -24.69 -11.63
CA PHE A 238 -13.48 -23.24 -11.73
C PHE A 238 -12.12 -22.79 -11.19
N ILE A 239 -11.61 -23.41 -10.13
CA ILE A 239 -10.30 -23.09 -9.58
C ILE A 239 -9.19 -23.59 -10.51
N ARG A 240 -9.34 -24.77 -11.11
CA ARG A 240 -8.38 -25.34 -12.06
C ARG A 240 -8.21 -24.52 -13.33
N THR A 241 -9.27 -23.88 -13.84
CA THR A 241 -9.17 -23.03 -15.04
C THR A 241 -8.40 -21.72 -14.81
N ARG A 242 -8.03 -21.42 -13.56
CA ARG A 242 -7.33 -20.20 -13.17
C ARG A 242 -5.90 -20.43 -12.64
N ARG A 243 -5.46 -21.68 -12.59
CA ARG A 243 -4.04 -22.04 -12.47
C ARG A 243 -3.43 -22.12 -13.87
#